data_AF-A0A7K3F4Z5-F1
#
_entry.id   AF-A0A7K3F4Z5-F1
#
_cell.length_a   1.000
_cell.length_b   1.000
_cell.length_c   1.000
_cell.angle_alpha   90.00
_cell.angle_beta   90.00
_cell.angle_gamma   90.00
#
_symmetry.space_group_name_H-M   'P 1'
#
loop_
_entity.id
_entity.type
_entity.pdbx_description
1 polymer ?
#
loop_
_entity_poly.entity_id
_entity_poly.type
_entity_poly.pdbx_seq_one_letter_code
_entity_poly.pdbx_strand_id
1 'polypeptide(L)'
;LRAVRGSWPLAAGALVLAVLGAGVLLVSGGAWGVTSAFSLWGSELVGALGGHPENWTWWRQPGNAEMLAGPVLADKTSLTDIGIMIGAAVAAAVGGTWALHRGIPWRTALAAVLGGVLMGVGARLAGGCNIGAYLAGIASGSLSGWLWGAFALAGTWVGLKLRPLFGLGNPKPGDGVC
;
A
#
# COMPACT_ATOMS: atom_id res chain seq x y z
N LEU A 1 -18.11 7.27 -22.65
CA LEU A 1 -17.48 5.96 -22.30
C LEU A 1 -16.02 6.07 -21.85
N ARG A 2 -15.19 7.02 -22.34
CA ARG A 2 -13.80 7.21 -21.84
C ARG A 2 -13.67 7.55 -20.36
N ALA A 3 -14.57 8.36 -19.80
CA ALA A 3 -14.54 8.72 -18.37
C ALA A 3 -14.79 7.52 -17.43
N VAL A 4 -15.48 6.48 -17.90
CA VAL A 4 -15.89 5.32 -17.08
C VAL A 4 -15.14 4.04 -17.46
N ARG A 5 -14.71 3.90 -18.73
CA ARG A 5 -14.06 2.69 -19.27
C ARG A 5 -12.76 2.96 -20.04
N GLY A 6 -12.33 4.22 -20.17
CA GLY A 6 -11.10 4.58 -20.85
C GLY A 6 -9.96 4.87 -19.88
N SER A 7 -8.72 4.83 -20.36
CA SER A 7 -7.56 5.32 -19.61
C SER A 7 -7.69 6.82 -19.39
N TRP A 8 -7.60 7.23 -18.12
CA TRP A 8 -7.61 8.64 -17.75
C TRP A 8 -6.25 9.27 -18.07
N PRO A 9 -6.20 10.55 -18.48
CA PRO A 9 -4.93 11.25 -18.57
C PRO A 9 -4.27 11.32 -17.19
N LEU A 10 -2.93 11.21 -17.16
CA LEU A 10 -2.15 11.18 -15.92
C LEU A 10 -2.47 12.37 -15.00
N ALA A 11 -2.70 13.55 -15.58
CA ALA A 11 -3.07 14.76 -14.83
C ALA A 11 -4.40 14.61 -14.08
N ALA A 12 -5.40 13.95 -14.67
CA ALA A 12 -6.68 13.71 -14.00
C ALA A 12 -6.52 12.73 -12.84
N GLY A 13 -5.72 11.67 -13.02
CA GLY A 13 -5.39 10.74 -11.94
C GLY A 13 -4.66 11.44 -10.77
N ALA A 14 -3.67 12.28 -11.08
CA ALA A 14 -2.95 13.07 -10.07
C ALA A 14 -3.87 14.03 -9.31
N LEU A 15 -4.77 14.74 -10.02
CA LEU A 15 -5.73 15.65 -9.40
C LEU A 15 -6.70 14.92 -8.47
N VAL A 16 -7.28 13.80 -8.92
CA VAL A 16 -8.18 13.00 -8.09
C VAL A 16 -7.46 12.46 -6.85
N LEU A 17 -6.24 11.94 -7.02
CA LEU A 17 -5.46 11.44 -5.88
C LEU A 17 -5.13 12.54 -4.88
N ALA A 18 -4.80 13.76 -5.35
CA ALA A 18 -4.55 14.90 -4.49
C ALA A 18 -5.80 15.33 -3.71
N VAL A 19 -6.96 15.39 -4.38
CA VAL A 19 -8.24 15.72 -3.74
C VAL A 19 -8.63 14.66 -2.70
N LEU A 20 -8.47 13.37 -3.03
CA LEU A 20 -8.73 12.28 -2.08
C LEU A 20 -7.77 12.32 -0.89
N GLY A 21 -6.48 12.57 -1.11
CA GLY A 21 -5.50 12.74 -0.05
C GLY A 21 -5.84 13.91 0.88
N ALA A 22 -6.26 15.04 0.32
CA ALA A 22 -6.76 16.17 1.09
C ALA A 22 -8.04 15.82 1.88
N GLY A 23 -8.97 15.08 1.27
CA GLY A 23 -10.18 14.59 1.92
C GLY A 23 -9.87 13.67 3.10
N VAL A 24 -8.95 12.72 2.94
CA VAL A 24 -8.49 11.84 4.04
C VAL A 24 -7.88 12.67 5.16
N LEU A 25 -7.03 13.65 4.84
CA LEU A 25 -6.43 14.54 5.83
C LEU A 25 -7.50 15.33 6.61
N LEU A 26 -8.50 15.88 5.92
CA LEU A 26 -9.59 16.65 6.52
C LEU A 26 -10.49 15.81 7.43
N VAL A 27 -10.83 14.57 7.01
CA VAL A 27 -11.74 13.70 7.76
C VAL A 27 -11.00 12.98 8.90
N SER A 28 -9.79 12.50 8.65
CA SER A 28 -9.05 11.62 9.57
C SER A 28 -8.09 12.37 10.49
N GLY A 29 -7.89 13.67 10.27
CA GLY A 29 -6.96 14.53 11.02
C GLY A 29 -5.49 14.16 10.85
N GLY A 30 -5.15 13.30 9.88
CA GLY A 30 -3.79 12.80 9.68
C GLY A 30 -3.54 12.36 8.25
N ALA A 31 -2.26 12.19 7.89
CA ALA A 31 -1.86 11.76 6.57
C ALA A 31 -2.41 10.36 6.22
N TRP A 32 -2.69 10.14 4.94
CA TRP A 32 -3.16 8.85 4.45
C TRP A 32 -2.09 7.76 4.68
N GLY A 33 -2.40 6.82 5.56
CA GLY A 33 -1.61 5.63 5.85
C GLY A 33 -2.29 4.34 5.40
N VAL A 34 -1.51 3.27 5.25
CA VAL A 34 -1.95 1.93 4.85
C VAL A 34 -1.31 0.86 5.77
N THR A 35 -0.05 1.05 6.11
CA THR A 35 0.77 0.01 6.77
C THR A 35 0.33 -0.32 8.21
N SER A 36 -0.33 0.61 8.91
CA SER A 36 -0.88 0.40 10.26
C SER A 36 -1.97 -0.66 10.28
N ALA A 37 -2.89 -0.63 9.32
CA ALA A 37 -4.00 -1.58 9.22
C ALA A 37 -3.50 -3.02 9.07
N PHE A 38 -2.53 -3.27 8.18
CA PHE A 38 -1.99 -4.61 8.00
C PHE A 38 -1.34 -5.19 9.26
N SER A 39 -0.72 -4.35 10.09
CA SER A 39 -0.19 -4.82 11.37
C SER A 39 -1.29 -5.12 12.37
N LEU A 40 -2.37 -4.33 12.39
CA LEU A 40 -3.55 -4.61 13.20
C LEU A 40 -4.20 -5.95 12.80
N TRP A 41 -4.45 -6.16 11.50
CA TRP A 41 -5.07 -7.40 11.02
C TRP A 41 -4.17 -8.62 11.28
N GLY A 42 -2.86 -8.43 11.10
CA GLY A 42 -1.87 -9.46 11.42
C GLY A 42 -1.84 -9.78 12.92
N SER A 43 -1.89 -8.79 13.81
CA SER A 43 -1.92 -9.02 15.25
C SER A 43 -3.22 -9.66 15.71
N GLU A 44 -4.37 -9.24 15.18
CA GLU A 44 -5.67 -9.87 15.45
C GLU A 44 -5.69 -11.34 15.05
N LEU A 45 -5.14 -11.66 13.87
CA LEU A 45 -5.01 -13.04 13.42
C LEU A 45 -4.10 -13.86 14.33
N VAL A 46 -2.97 -13.29 14.78
CA VAL A 46 -2.08 -13.95 15.75
C VAL A 46 -2.78 -14.14 17.10
N GLY A 47 -3.55 -13.15 17.57
CA GLY A 47 -4.37 -13.24 18.78
C GLY A 47 -5.43 -14.34 18.68
N ALA A 48 -6.13 -14.42 17.54
CA ALA A 48 -7.13 -15.46 17.28
C ALA A 48 -6.52 -16.88 17.25
N LEU A 49 -5.24 -17.00 16.88
CA LEU A 49 -4.48 -18.27 16.93
C LEU A 49 -3.90 -18.58 18.32
N GLY A 50 -4.23 -17.79 19.34
CA GLY A 50 -3.78 -17.99 20.73
C GLY A 50 -2.46 -17.29 21.07
N GLY A 51 -1.98 -16.38 20.22
CA GLY A 51 -0.85 -15.51 20.53
C GLY A 51 -1.22 -14.33 21.43
N HIS A 52 -0.20 -13.63 21.93
CA HIS A 52 -0.34 -12.46 22.80
C HIS A 52 0.27 -11.20 22.17
N PRO A 53 -0.33 -10.64 21.10
CA PRO A 53 0.18 -9.43 20.43
C PRO A 53 0.26 -8.21 21.35
N GLU A 54 -0.59 -8.12 22.37
CA GLU A 54 -0.60 -7.06 23.39
C GLU A 54 0.73 -6.92 24.12
N ASN A 55 1.51 -8.00 24.19
CA ASN A 55 2.79 -8.02 24.87
C ASN A 55 3.94 -7.49 24.01
N TRP A 56 3.73 -7.21 22.72
CA TRP A 56 4.78 -6.72 21.83
C TRP A 56 5.08 -5.25 22.08
N THR A 57 6.35 -4.86 21.93
CA THR A 57 6.83 -3.49 22.15
C THR A 57 6.06 -2.43 21.35
N TRP A 58 5.58 -2.78 20.16
CA TRP A 58 4.76 -1.90 19.32
C TRP A 58 3.39 -1.61 19.93
N TRP A 59 2.71 -2.65 20.41
CA TRP A 59 1.33 -2.56 20.95
C TRP A 59 1.26 -2.07 22.39
N ARG A 60 2.40 -2.03 23.10
CA ARG A 60 2.49 -1.39 24.43
C ARG A 60 2.48 0.13 24.40
N GLN A 61 2.69 0.75 23.24
CA GLN A 61 2.63 2.21 23.13
C GLN A 61 1.17 2.68 23.25
N PRO A 62 0.86 3.73 24.01
CA PRO A 62 -0.53 4.09 24.35
C PRO A 62 -1.46 4.22 23.14
N GLY A 63 -1.03 4.91 22.08
CA GLY A 63 -1.85 5.10 20.87
C GLY A 63 -2.03 3.83 20.02
N ASN A 64 -1.09 2.88 20.08
CA ASN A 64 -1.24 1.59 19.39
C ASN A 64 -2.06 0.61 20.22
N ALA A 65 -1.95 0.65 21.55
CA ALA A 65 -2.73 -0.19 22.46
C ALA A 65 -4.24 0.04 22.28
N GLU A 66 -4.66 1.30 22.15
CA GLU A 66 -6.06 1.65 21.85
C GLU A 66 -6.51 1.11 20.49
N MET A 67 -5.63 1.12 19.49
CA MET A 67 -5.91 0.58 18.15
C MET A 67 -6.09 -0.95 18.17
N LEU A 68 -5.36 -1.68 19.02
CA LEU A 68 -5.51 -3.13 19.20
C LEU A 68 -6.74 -3.50 20.05
N ALA A 69 -7.10 -2.66 21.03
CA ALA A 69 -8.28 -2.92 21.87
C ALA A 69 -9.60 -2.66 21.12
N GLY A 70 -9.58 -1.85 20.07
CA GLY A 70 -10.75 -1.50 19.27
C GLY A 70 -11.03 -2.50 18.14
N PRO A 71 -12.28 -2.55 17.61
CA PRO A 71 -12.60 -3.33 16.42
C PRO A 71 -11.79 -2.86 15.20
N VAL A 72 -11.40 -3.78 14.33
CA VAL A 72 -10.72 -3.48 13.05
C VAL A 72 -11.51 -2.46 12.20
N LEU A 73 -12.84 -2.50 12.24
CA LEU A 73 -13.71 -1.59 11.50
C LEU A 73 -13.80 -0.19 12.13
N ALA A 74 -13.33 0.01 13.36
CA ALA A 74 -13.24 1.31 13.99
C ALA A 74 -11.92 2.02 13.66
N ASP A 75 -10.89 1.29 13.21
CA ASP A 75 -9.64 1.88 12.76
C ASP A 75 -9.81 2.56 11.39
N LYS A 76 -9.52 3.87 11.36
CA LYS A 76 -9.61 4.70 10.17
C LYS A 76 -8.71 4.20 9.02
N THR A 77 -7.54 3.65 9.34
CA THR A 77 -6.62 3.11 8.32
C THR A 77 -7.24 1.88 7.68
N SER A 78 -7.76 0.96 8.50
CA SER A 78 -8.42 -0.26 8.07
C SER A 78 -9.65 0.02 7.19
N LEU A 79 -10.49 0.99 7.57
CA LEU A 79 -11.62 1.42 6.74
C LEU A 79 -11.16 1.98 5.38
N THR A 80 -10.10 2.78 5.37
CA THR A 80 -9.55 3.34 4.13
C THR A 80 -9.02 2.23 3.22
N ASP A 81 -8.31 1.24 3.77
CA ASP A 81 -7.77 0.11 3.01
C ASP A 81 -8.86 -0.80 2.46
N ILE A 82 -9.90 -1.08 3.26
CA ILE A 82 -11.10 -1.80 2.78
C ILE A 82 -11.77 -1.01 1.64
N GLY A 83 -11.89 0.31 1.80
CA GLY A 83 -12.40 1.20 0.76
C GLY A 83 -11.58 1.14 -0.54
N ILE A 84 -10.25 1.11 -0.45
CA ILE A 84 -9.36 0.94 -1.60
C ILE A 84 -9.60 -0.41 -2.28
N MET A 85 -9.66 -1.50 -1.52
CA MET A 85 -9.87 -2.85 -2.07
C MET A 85 -11.22 -2.96 -2.80
N ILE A 86 -12.31 -2.48 -2.17
CA ILE A 86 -13.65 -2.49 -2.77
C ILE A 86 -13.70 -1.55 -3.97
N GLY A 87 -13.15 -0.34 -3.84
CA GLY A 87 -13.11 0.66 -4.92
C GLY A 87 -12.35 0.16 -6.14
N ALA A 88 -11.19 -0.48 -5.94
CA ALA A 88 -10.41 -1.09 -7.02
C ALA A 88 -11.19 -2.23 -7.70
N ALA A 89 -11.91 -3.04 -6.92
CA ALA A 89 -12.72 -4.13 -7.46
C ALA A 89 -13.89 -3.61 -8.32
N VAL A 90 -14.61 -2.61 -7.81
CA VAL A 90 -15.71 -1.95 -8.55
C VAL A 90 -15.18 -1.28 -9.82
N ALA A 91 -14.05 -0.56 -9.73
CA ALA A 91 -13.44 0.09 -10.88
C ALA A 91 -13.03 -0.91 -11.97
N ALA A 92 -12.42 -2.03 -11.58
CA ALA A 92 -12.05 -3.10 -12.52
C ALA A 92 -13.28 -3.78 -13.15
N ALA A 93 -14.35 -3.99 -12.38
CA ALA A 93 -15.59 -4.57 -12.88
C ALA A 93 -16.31 -3.62 -13.88
N VAL A 94 -16.43 -2.34 -13.54
CA VAL A 94 -17.04 -1.31 -14.40
C VAL A 94 -16.22 -1.07 -15.67
N GLY A 95 -14.89 -1.05 -15.53
CA GLY A 95 -13.92 -0.94 -16.61
C GLY A 95 -13.87 -2.16 -17.53
N GLY A 96 -14.43 -3.31 -17.11
CA GLY A 96 -14.37 -4.56 -17.86
C GLY A 96 -12.99 -5.21 -17.87
N THR A 97 -12.10 -4.83 -16.95
CA THR A 97 -10.71 -5.32 -16.83
C THR A 97 -10.54 -6.32 -15.69
N TRP A 98 -11.62 -6.70 -15.01
CA TRP A 98 -11.60 -7.72 -13.96
C TRP A 98 -11.08 -9.06 -14.50
N ALA A 99 -9.95 -9.53 -13.96
CA ALA A 99 -9.31 -10.77 -14.37
C ALA A 99 -8.92 -11.60 -13.14
N LEU A 100 -9.49 -12.81 -13.04
CA LEU A 100 -9.11 -13.77 -12.01
C LEU A 100 -7.98 -14.67 -12.51
N HIS A 101 -6.77 -14.42 -12.05
CA HIS A 101 -5.59 -15.20 -12.41
C HIS A 101 -5.53 -16.49 -11.59
N ARG A 102 -5.88 -17.63 -12.20
CA ARG A 102 -5.90 -18.95 -11.53
C ARG A 102 -4.61 -19.76 -11.66
N GLY A 103 -3.70 -19.36 -12.56
CA GLY A 103 -2.47 -20.09 -12.86
C GLY A 103 -1.21 -19.29 -12.51
N ILE A 104 -1.04 -18.92 -11.24
CA ILE A 104 0.12 -18.15 -10.80
C ILE A 104 1.35 -19.07 -10.73
N PRO A 105 2.43 -18.81 -11.50
CA PRO A 105 3.64 -19.61 -11.42
C PRO A 105 4.27 -19.56 -10.04
N TRP A 106 4.82 -20.69 -9.56
CA TRP A 106 5.37 -20.78 -8.20
C TRP A 106 6.47 -19.72 -7.93
N ARG A 107 7.30 -19.42 -8.94
CA ARG A 107 8.37 -18.41 -8.85
C ARG A 107 7.80 -17.00 -8.64
N THR A 108 6.67 -16.69 -9.27
CA THR A 108 5.96 -15.42 -9.10
C THR A 108 5.30 -15.33 -7.73
N ALA A 109 4.71 -16.44 -7.25
CA ALA A 109 4.15 -16.50 -5.90
C ALA A 109 5.24 -16.29 -4.83
N LEU A 110 6.39 -16.97 -4.98
CA LEU A 110 7.55 -16.78 -4.10
C LEU A 110 8.03 -15.31 -4.12
N ALA A 111 8.16 -14.71 -5.30
CA ALA A 111 8.56 -13.31 -5.44
C ALA A 111 7.57 -12.35 -4.75
N ALA A 112 6.27 -12.61 -4.85
CA ALA A 112 5.23 -11.80 -4.21
C ALA A 112 5.29 -11.89 -2.68
N VAL A 113 5.49 -13.09 -2.12
CA VAL A 113 5.63 -13.29 -0.67
C VAL A 113 6.90 -12.62 -0.15
N LEU A 114 8.06 -12.89 -0.76
CA LEU A 114 9.33 -12.28 -0.36
C LEU A 114 9.28 -10.75 -0.52
N GLY A 115 8.72 -10.26 -1.62
CA GLY A 115 8.51 -8.83 -1.85
C GLY A 115 7.60 -8.20 -0.81
N GLY A 116 6.50 -8.86 -0.46
CA GLY A 116 5.57 -8.38 0.58
C GLY A 116 6.22 -8.30 1.95
N VAL A 117 7.01 -9.31 2.35
CA VAL A 117 7.77 -9.29 3.61
C VAL A 117 8.77 -8.13 3.62
N LEU A 118 9.55 -7.97 2.55
CA LEU A 118 10.51 -6.87 2.43
C LEU A 118 9.83 -5.49 2.44
N MET A 119 8.68 -5.34 1.77
CA MET A 119 7.88 -4.11 1.79
C MET A 119 7.35 -3.80 3.19
N GLY A 120 6.84 -4.81 3.92
CA GLY A 120 6.34 -4.65 5.28
C GLY A 120 7.44 -4.22 6.26
N VAL A 121 8.58 -4.93 6.24
CA VAL A 121 9.75 -4.59 7.06
C VAL A 121 10.28 -3.20 6.71
N GLY A 122 10.46 -2.92 5.42
CA GLY A 122 10.95 -1.64 4.94
C GLY A 122 10.04 -0.49 5.33
N ALA A 123 8.72 -0.64 5.18
CA ALA A 123 7.77 0.40 5.56
C ALA A 123 7.76 0.70 7.06
N ARG A 124 8.04 -0.31 7.90
CA ARG A 124 8.15 -0.14 9.35
C ARG A 124 9.44 0.57 9.76
N LEU A 125 10.57 0.17 9.16
CA LEU A 125 11.85 0.83 9.40
C LEU A 125 11.86 2.28 8.89
N ALA A 126 11.20 2.53 7.77
CA ALA A 126 11.09 3.85 7.16
C ALA A 126 10.04 4.76 7.82
N GLY A 127 9.13 4.21 8.63
CA GLY A 127 8.00 4.96 9.17
C GLY A 127 6.94 5.37 8.14
N GLY A 128 6.90 4.70 6.97
CA GLY A 128 5.94 5.04 5.92
C GLY A 128 6.02 4.16 4.67
N CYS A 129 4.92 4.16 3.91
CA CYS A 129 4.81 3.53 2.58
C CYS A 129 4.78 4.60 1.47
N ASN A 130 4.55 4.20 0.22
CA ASN A 130 4.44 5.13 -0.91
C ASN A 130 3.35 6.20 -0.69
N ILE A 131 2.23 5.87 -0.05
CA ILE A 131 1.18 6.86 0.20
C ILE A 131 1.58 7.79 1.38
N GLY A 132 2.05 7.22 2.49
CA GLY A 132 2.42 8.01 3.66
C GLY A 132 3.72 8.83 3.49
N ALA A 133 4.79 8.20 3.01
CA ALA A 133 6.11 8.82 2.90
C ALA A 133 6.28 9.62 1.60
N TYR A 134 5.82 9.09 0.47
CA TYR A 134 5.94 9.79 -0.81
C TYR A 134 4.82 10.80 -1.03
N LEU A 135 3.55 10.38 -1.05
CA LEU A 135 2.46 11.33 -1.31
C LEU A 135 2.35 12.40 -0.21
N ALA A 136 2.25 12.01 1.06
CA ALA A 136 2.10 13.00 2.14
C ALA A 136 3.44 13.61 2.60
N GLY A 137 4.50 12.81 2.72
CA GLY A 137 5.80 13.28 3.19
C GLY A 137 6.50 14.24 2.21
N ILE A 138 6.50 13.96 0.91
CA ILE A 138 7.11 14.87 -0.08
C ILE A 138 6.23 16.10 -0.29
N ALA A 139 4.90 15.94 -0.33
CA ALA A 139 3.98 17.08 -0.51
C ALA A 139 4.05 18.09 0.65
N SER A 140 4.36 17.64 1.87
CA SER A 140 4.57 18.51 3.03
C SER A 140 5.98 19.11 3.10
N GLY A 141 6.87 18.79 2.15
CA GLY A 141 8.25 19.28 2.13
C GLY A 141 9.18 18.59 3.14
N SER A 142 8.80 17.43 3.67
CA SER A 142 9.61 16.72 4.66
C SER A 142 10.90 16.16 4.06
N LEU A 143 12.03 16.44 4.72
CA LEU A 143 13.33 15.85 4.37
C LEU A 143 13.31 14.31 4.42
N SER A 144 12.59 13.73 5.40
CA SER A 144 12.47 12.27 5.51
C SER A 144 11.73 11.66 4.31
N GLY A 145 10.75 12.36 3.75
CA GLY A 145 10.03 11.95 2.54
C GLY A 145 10.92 11.95 1.30
N TRP A 146 11.77 12.97 1.15
CA TRP A 146 12.73 13.05 0.05
C TRP A 146 13.82 11.98 0.13
N LEU A 147 14.37 11.75 1.33
CA LEU A 147 15.34 10.66 1.57
C LEU A 147 14.69 9.30 1.27
N TRP A 148 13.48 9.08 1.78
CA TRP A 148 12.70 7.89 1.48
C TRP A 148 12.55 7.68 -0.04
N GLY A 149 12.21 8.75 -0.77
CA GLY A 149 12.06 8.70 -2.23
C GLY A 149 13.33 8.28 -2.96
N ALA A 150 14.49 8.81 -2.57
CA ALA A 150 15.78 8.44 -3.15
C ALA A 150 16.10 6.95 -2.95
N PHE A 151 15.93 6.44 -1.73
CA PHE A 151 16.16 5.03 -1.42
C PHE A 151 15.11 4.11 -2.05
N ALA A 152 13.85 4.54 -2.15
CA ALA A 152 12.80 3.79 -2.84
C ALA A 152 13.09 3.65 -4.34
N LEU A 153 13.61 4.69 -4.99
CA LEU A 153 14.04 4.63 -6.39
C LEU A 153 15.23 3.68 -6.57
N ALA A 154 16.24 3.77 -5.71
CA ALA A 154 17.38 2.85 -5.74
C ALA A 154 16.95 1.39 -5.53
N GLY A 155 16.08 1.14 -4.54
CA GLY A 155 15.50 -0.18 -4.27
C GLY A 155 14.68 -0.72 -5.45
N THR A 156 13.91 0.15 -6.12
CA THR A 156 13.14 -0.21 -7.31
C THR A 156 14.06 -0.61 -8.47
N TRP A 157 15.16 0.11 -8.67
CA TRP A 157 16.16 -0.25 -9.68
C TRP A 157 16.78 -1.64 -9.42
N VAL A 158 17.15 -1.92 -8.17
CA VAL A 158 17.63 -3.26 -7.77
C VAL A 158 16.54 -4.32 -7.99
N GLY A 159 15.30 -4.03 -7.57
CA GLY A 159 14.16 -4.93 -7.75
C GLY A 159 13.88 -5.28 -9.21
N LEU A 160 13.92 -4.30 -10.12
CA LEU A 160 13.82 -4.53 -11.56
C LEU A 160 14.93 -5.45 -12.07
N LYS A 161 16.15 -5.32 -11.56
CA LYS A 161 17.27 -6.20 -11.95
C LYS A 161 17.09 -7.64 -11.44
N LEU A 162 16.41 -7.83 -10.31
CA LEU A 162 16.14 -9.15 -9.71
C LEU A 162 14.89 -9.84 -10.29
N ARG A 163 13.94 -9.10 -10.86
CA ARG A 163 12.69 -9.64 -11.44
C ARG A 163 12.86 -10.83 -12.41
N PRO A 164 13.84 -10.82 -13.35
CA PRO A 164 14.07 -11.96 -14.24
C PRO A 164 14.41 -13.27 -13.51
N LEU A 165 15.03 -13.19 -12.33
CA LEU A 165 15.34 -14.38 -11.50
C LEU A 165 14.09 -15.11 -11.01
N PHE A 166 12.94 -14.43 -11.01
CA PHE A 166 11.64 -14.99 -10.66
C PHE A 166 10.75 -15.25 -11.89
N GLY A 167 11.30 -15.10 -13.10
CA GLY A 167 10.56 -15.31 -14.35
C GLY A 167 9.58 -14.19 -14.68
N LEU A 168 9.77 -13.02 -14.07
CA LEU A 168 8.99 -11.82 -14.36
C LEU A 168 9.69 -11.03 -15.47
N GLY A 169 8.94 -10.64 -16.50
CA GLY A 169 9.42 -9.74 -17.54
C GLY A 169 9.65 -8.34 -17.00
N ASN A 170 10.67 -7.65 -17.55
CA ASN A 170 10.87 -6.24 -17.30
C ASN A 170 10.23 -5.41 -18.42
N PRO A 171 9.57 -4.28 -18.09
CA PRO A 171 9.10 -3.35 -19.10
C PRO A 171 10.27 -2.89 -19.97
N LYS A 172 10.12 -2.93 -21.29
CA LYS A 172 11.12 -2.40 -22.22
C LYS A 172 10.94 -0.88 -22.33
N PRO A 173 12.02 -0.11 -22.56
CA PRO A 173 11.92 1.35 -22.73
C PRO A 173 11.00 1.82 -23.87
N GLY A 174 10.63 0.93 -24.79
CA GLY A 174 9.67 1.20 -25.88
C GLY A 174 8.27 0.61 -25.65
N ASP A 175 7.99 0.03 -24.49
CA ASP A 175 6.63 -0.42 -24.16
C ASP A 175 5.76 0.82 -23.96
N GLY A 176 4.87 1.06 -24.91
CA GLY A 176 3.87 2.11 -24.82
C GLY A 176 3.01 1.89 -23.58
N VAL A 177 2.78 2.99 -22.85
CA VAL A 177 1.81 3.12 -21.76
C VAL A 177 0.57 2.26 -22.06
N CYS A 178 0.33 1.24 -21.24
CA CYS A 178 -0.96 0.56 -21.18
C CYS A 178 -1.98 1.44 -20.45
#